data_AF-A0A7L3JWA8-F1
#
_entry.id   AF-A0A7L3JWA8-F1
#
_cell.length_a   1.000
_cell.length_b   1.000
_cell.length_c   1.000
_cell.angle_alpha   90.00
_cell.angle_beta   90.00
_cell.angle_gamma   90.00
#
_symmetry.space_group_name_H-M   'P 1'
#
loop_
_entity.id
_entity.type
_entity.pdbx_description
1 polymer ?
#
loop_
_entity_poly.entity_id
_entity_poly.type
_entity_poly.pdbx_seq_one_letter_code
_entity_poly.pdbx_strand_id
1 'polypeptide(L)'
;RKECKFVHSFHSDHNLCVLKQYGLENLNSDELRQLLLQNDPSLLPEVCLHYNKGDGPYGSCTYKKICTKLHVCQYFLRGQCRFGSSCKRNHDLLKSECYEKLERQGMSSNIIEKLPSIYRNMYDIQNGNRNTYDIEDARSSPCKERKHSSSQESSTTNDDELEQICLYHLYRSCGFKEKCIKTHFHLPYRWQISDGNTWKDLKNMEEIEKAYCDPNNARFNNGVTESHSVLSCICFLNMCCGFAKVRRLSTASSVTKPPHFILTTEWIWYWKDEYGLWREYGKEDDDHAAATVSSDDLEKAYIAKGSPKLNFKAGRHEYELNFGAMIQKNLRYTTERKICRRPKFVSRTEVEETRTR
;
A
#
# COMPACT_ATOMS: atom_id res chain seq x y z
N ARG A 1 -11.79 -7.58 45.03
CA ARG A 1 -11.68 -7.88 43.58
C ARG A 1 -10.27 -8.37 43.34
N LYS A 2 -10.07 -9.51 42.66
CA LYS A 2 -8.73 -9.92 42.23
C LYS A 2 -8.23 -8.86 41.24
N GLU A 3 -7.00 -8.39 41.40
CA GLU A 3 -6.37 -7.50 40.43
C GLU A 3 -6.24 -8.23 39.09
N CYS A 4 -6.44 -7.50 38.00
CA CYS A 4 -6.29 -8.06 36.67
C CYS A 4 -4.85 -8.46 36.44
N LYS A 5 -4.62 -9.65 35.88
CA LYS A 5 -3.26 -10.14 35.56
C LYS A 5 -2.65 -9.44 34.35
N PHE A 6 -3.46 -8.73 33.57
CA PHE A 6 -3.05 -8.08 32.34
C PHE A 6 -2.87 -6.58 32.56
N VAL A 7 -1.94 -6.00 31.81
CA VAL A 7 -1.63 -4.57 31.87
C VAL A 7 -2.77 -3.77 31.26
N HIS A 8 -3.21 -2.72 31.97
CA HIS A 8 -4.34 -1.86 31.55
C HIS A 8 -3.90 -0.60 30.79
N SER A 9 -2.59 -0.39 30.61
CA SER A 9 -2.03 0.74 29.88
C SER A 9 -1.28 0.29 28.63
N PHE A 10 -1.63 0.88 27.49
CA PHE A 10 -0.89 0.68 26.25
C PHE A 10 0.54 1.21 26.31
N HIS A 11 0.82 2.18 27.19
CA HIS A 11 2.13 2.82 27.34
C HIS A 11 2.92 2.26 28.53
N SER A 12 2.74 1.00 28.88
CA SER A 12 3.63 0.32 29.83
C SER A 12 5.03 0.15 29.26
N ASP A 13 6.06 0.03 30.11
CA ASP A 13 7.46 -0.09 29.68
C ASP A 13 7.67 -1.24 28.68
N HIS A 14 6.99 -2.38 28.90
CA HIS A 14 7.02 -3.51 27.98
C HIS A 14 6.40 -3.17 26.62
N ASN A 15 5.20 -2.58 26.61
CA ASN A 15 4.49 -2.25 25.38
C ASN A 15 5.18 -1.12 24.61
N LEU A 16 5.81 -0.16 25.29
CA LEU A 16 6.56 0.92 24.65
C LEU A 16 7.71 0.40 23.78
N CYS A 17 8.38 -0.68 24.20
CA CYS A 17 9.40 -1.31 23.37
C CYS A 17 8.81 -1.86 22.06
N VAL A 18 7.66 -2.51 22.14
CA VAL A 18 6.93 -3.05 20.98
C VAL A 18 6.42 -1.91 20.09
N LEU A 19 5.81 -0.88 20.67
CA LEU A 19 5.31 0.28 19.92
C LEU A 19 6.44 0.97 19.15
N LYS A 20 7.60 1.20 19.78
CA LYS A 20 8.79 1.78 19.12
C LYS A 20 9.31 0.90 17.97
N GLN A 21 9.30 -0.41 18.14
CA GLN A 21 9.73 -1.34 17.10
C GLN A 21 8.88 -1.23 15.82
N TYR A 22 7.57 -0.98 15.99
CA TYR A 22 6.63 -0.85 14.87
C TYR A 22 6.31 0.61 14.48
N GLY A 23 6.96 1.61 15.10
CA GLY A 23 6.74 3.02 14.79
C GLY A 23 5.37 3.56 15.24
N LEU A 24 4.78 2.96 16.29
CA LEU A 24 3.45 3.26 16.82
C LEU A 24 3.49 4.05 18.15
N GLU A 25 4.67 4.53 18.56
CA GLU A 25 4.89 5.22 19.84
C GLU A 25 4.12 6.53 20.01
N ASN A 26 3.80 7.19 18.90
CA ASN A 26 3.09 8.48 18.90
C ASN A 26 1.57 8.32 18.88
N LEU A 27 1.04 7.09 18.77
CA LEU A 27 -0.39 6.85 18.78
C LEU A 27 -0.96 6.91 20.19
N ASN A 28 -2.12 7.56 20.32
CA ASN A 28 -2.85 7.60 21.57
C ASN A 28 -3.57 6.25 21.84
N SER A 29 -4.09 6.09 23.06
CA SER A 29 -4.75 4.84 23.47
C SER A 29 -5.98 4.48 22.63
N ASP A 30 -6.69 5.47 22.09
CA ASP A 30 -7.88 5.22 21.27
C ASP A 30 -7.51 4.82 19.83
N GLU A 31 -6.46 5.43 19.27
CA GLU A 31 -5.88 5.07 17.98
C GLU A 31 -5.29 3.65 18.01
N LEU A 32 -4.54 3.32 19.06
CA LEU A 32 -4.00 1.97 19.26
C LEU A 32 -5.12 0.94 19.41
N ARG A 33 -6.17 1.27 20.18
CA ARG A 33 -7.33 0.38 20.32
C ARG A 33 -8.03 0.16 18.99
N GLN A 34 -8.23 1.21 18.19
CA GLN A 34 -8.83 1.09 16.86
C GLN A 34 -7.98 0.22 15.93
N LEU A 35 -6.65 0.43 15.93
CA LEU A 35 -5.72 -0.35 15.12
C LEU A 35 -5.76 -1.84 15.50
N LEU A 36 -5.73 -2.16 16.80
CA LEU A 36 -5.78 -3.54 17.29
C LEU A 36 -7.09 -4.22 16.91
N LEU A 37 -8.24 -3.56 17.14
CA LEU A 37 -9.56 -4.11 16.82
C LEU A 37 -9.78 -4.35 15.32
N GLN A 38 -9.11 -3.60 14.44
CA GLN A 38 -9.20 -3.77 12.98
C GLN A 38 -8.29 -4.87 12.44
N ASN A 39 -7.16 -5.16 13.12
CA ASN A 39 -6.16 -6.10 12.66
C ASN A 39 -6.25 -7.48 13.32
N ASP A 40 -6.82 -7.58 14.53
CA ASP A 40 -6.99 -8.84 15.25
C ASP A 40 -8.49 -9.20 15.42
N PRO A 41 -9.02 -10.12 14.60
CA PRO A 41 -10.42 -10.56 14.68
C PRO A 41 -10.79 -11.21 16.01
N SER A 42 -9.82 -11.72 16.78
CA SER A 42 -10.08 -12.38 18.07
C SER A 42 -10.52 -11.40 19.15
N LEU A 43 -10.21 -10.11 18.97
CA LEU A 43 -10.62 -9.03 19.86
C LEU A 43 -12.05 -8.55 19.60
N LEU A 44 -12.67 -8.99 18.50
CA LEU A 44 -14.03 -8.60 18.12
C LEU A 44 -15.08 -9.64 18.53
N PRO A 45 -16.31 -9.20 18.86
CA PRO A 45 -17.42 -10.11 19.12
C PRO A 45 -17.69 -11.06 17.96
N GLU A 46 -17.91 -12.34 18.23
CA GLU A 46 -18.22 -13.28 17.15
C GLU A 46 -19.63 -13.06 16.61
N VAL A 47 -19.78 -13.07 15.28
CA VAL A 47 -21.08 -13.01 14.60
C VAL A 47 -21.66 -14.41 14.44
N CYS A 48 -22.94 -14.57 14.79
CA CYS A 48 -23.63 -15.85 14.65
C CYS A 48 -23.90 -16.18 13.17
N LEU A 49 -23.22 -17.21 12.65
CA LEU A 49 -23.42 -17.68 11.28
C LEU A 49 -24.80 -18.31 11.06
N HIS A 50 -25.34 -19.00 12.08
CA HIS A 50 -26.67 -19.62 12.00
C HIS A 50 -27.79 -18.59 11.97
N TYR A 51 -27.61 -17.45 12.64
CA TYR A 51 -28.53 -16.32 12.54
C TYR A 51 -28.61 -15.79 11.11
N ASN A 52 -27.52 -15.83 10.35
CA ASN A 52 -27.48 -15.33 8.97
C ASN A 52 -28.07 -16.33 7.94
N LYS A 53 -28.53 -17.51 8.38
CA LYS A 53 -29.13 -18.57 7.54
C LYS A 53 -30.59 -18.82 7.92
N GLY A 54 -31.39 -19.40 7.02
CA GLY A 54 -32.79 -19.78 7.27
C GLY A 54 -33.78 -18.60 7.34
N ASP A 55 -35.06 -18.87 7.59
CA ASP A 55 -36.10 -17.84 7.69
C ASP A 55 -36.49 -17.52 9.15
N GLY A 56 -37.22 -16.43 9.35
CA GLY A 56 -37.71 -15.99 10.66
C GLY A 56 -36.75 -15.08 11.44
N PRO A 57 -37.18 -14.57 12.61
CA PRO A 57 -36.51 -13.48 13.34
C PRO A 57 -35.12 -13.84 13.88
N TYR A 58 -34.83 -15.13 14.06
CA TYR A 58 -33.53 -15.63 14.52
C TYR A 58 -32.80 -16.49 13.47
N GLY A 59 -33.34 -16.59 12.26
CA GLY A 59 -32.84 -17.53 11.25
C GLY A 59 -32.80 -18.97 11.78
N SER A 60 -31.73 -19.69 11.46
CA SER A 60 -31.47 -21.06 11.89
C SER A 60 -30.79 -21.17 13.26
N CYS A 61 -30.66 -20.08 14.02
CA CYS A 61 -30.03 -20.12 15.35
C CYS A 61 -30.96 -20.76 16.39
N THR A 62 -30.59 -21.95 16.88
CA THR A 62 -31.34 -22.69 17.92
C THR A 62 -31.32 -21.98 19.27
N TYR A 63 -30.25 -21.24 19.58
CA TYR A 63 -30.06 -20.53 20.85
C TYR A 63 -30.83 -19.21 20.93
N LYS A 64 -31.38 -18.68 19.82
CA LYS A 64 -32.24 -17.47 19.81
C LYS A 64 -31.67 -16.35 20.71
N LYS A 65 -32.42 -15.90 21.72
CA LYS A 65 -32.01 -14.81 22.64
C LYS A 65 -30.79 -15.16 23.49
N ILE A 66 -30.64 -16.42 23.91
CA ILE A 66 -29.54 -16.87 24.78
C ILE A 66 -28.22 -17.13 24.02
N CYS A 67 -28.19 -16.93 22.70
CA CYS A 67 -26.96 -17.04 21.91
C CYS A 67 -25.90 -16.04 22.40
N THR A 68 -24.68 -16.50 22.67
CA THR A 68 -23.55 -15.65 23.08
C THR A 68 -22.94 -14.88 21.90
N LYS A 69 -23.19 -15.32 20.66
CA LYS A 69 -22.73 -14.67 19.43
C LYS A 69 -23.70 -13.58 18.99
N LEU A 70 -23.18 -12.59 18.28
CA LEU A 70 -23.90 -11.41 17.83
C LEU A 70 -24.88 -11.77 16.69
N HIS A 71 -26.13 -11.36 16.85
CA HIS A 71 -27.21 -11.57 15.86
C HIS A 71 -27.35 -10.33 14.96
N VAL A 72 -26.39 -10.17 14.06
CA VAL A 72 -26.32 -9.06 13.11
C VAL A 72 -26.10 -9.60 11.70
N CYS A 73 -26.56 -8.85 10.70
CA CYS A 73 -26.34 -9.16 9.30
C CYS A 73 -24.84 -9.16 8.96
N GLN A 74 -24.32 -10.30 8.53
CA GLN A 74 -22.91 -10.41 8.16
C GLN A 74 -22.58 -9.58 6.92
N TYR A 75 -23.49 -9.51 5.94
CA TYR A 75 -23.28 -8.70 4.74
C TYR A 75 -23.29 -7.20 5.05
N PHE A 76 -24.03 -6.77 6.07
CA PHE A 76 -24.00 -5.39 6.54
C PHE A 76 -22.64 -5.04 7.15
N LEU A 77 -22.12 -5.91 8.02
CA LEU A 77 -20.78 -5.72 8.60
C LEU A 77 -19.66 -5.72 7.55
N ARG A 78 -19.88 -6.40 6.42
CA ARG A 78 -18.98 -6.37 5.24
C ARG A 78 -19.21 -5.19 4.29
N GLY A 79 -20.23 -4.36 4.51
CA GLY A 79 -20.61 -3.29 3.58
C GLY A 79 -21.23 -3.76 2.25
N GLN A 80 -21.66 -5.02 2.15
CA GLN A 80 -22.14 -5.68 0.93
C GLN A 80 -23.63 -6.02 0.96
N CYS A 81 -24.38 -5.57 1.97
CA CYS A 81 -25.82 -5.87 2.07
C CYS A 81 -26.62 -5.07 1.04
N ARG A 82 -27.18 -5.77 0.04
CA ARG A 82 -27.97 -5.17 -1.05
C ARG A 82 -29.38 -4.72 -0.64
N PHE A 83 -29.84 -5.17 0.53
CA PHE A 83 -31.21 -4.92 1.01
C PHE A 83 -31.33 -3.66 1.87
N GLY A 84 -30.22 -3.06 2.32
CA GLY A 84 -30.26 -1.82 3.12
C GLY A 84 -31.20 -1.93 4.32
N SER A 85 -32.13 -0.98 4.47
CA SER A 85 -33.12 -0.95 5.55
C SER A 85 -34.23 -1.99 5.43
N SER A 86 -34.41 -2.63 4.26
CA SER A 86 -35.39 -3.70 4.05
C SER A 86 -34.80 -5.10 4.30
N CYS A 87 -33.58 -5.18 4.83
CA CYS A 87 -32.96 -6.46 5.16
C CYS A 87 -33.74 -7.19 6.25
N LYS A 88 -33.96 -8.50 6.05
CA LYS A 88 -34.56 -9.39 7.07
C LYS A 88 -33.67 -9.57 8.31
N ARG A 89 -32.42 -9.10 8.27
CA ARG A 89 -31.41 -9.23 9.33
C ARG A 89 -31.13 -7.88 9.98
N ASN A 90 -30.79 -7.92 11.26
CA ASN A 90 -30.54 -6.71 12.03
C ASN A 90 -29.29 -5.97 11.53
N HIS A 91 -29.42 -4.66 11.30
CA HIS A 91 -28.35 -3.71 10.92
C HIS A 91 -28.07 -2.69 12.03
N ASP A 92 -28.87 -2.68 13.10
CA ASP A 92 -28.76 -1.72 14.20
C ASP A 92 -28.15 -2.41 15.42
N LEU A 93 -26.94 -1.96 15.80
CA LEU A 93 -26.24 -2.42 17.00
C LEU A 93 -26.59 -1.61 18.26
N LEU A 94 -27.26 -0.46 18.09
CA LEU A 94 -27.61 0.48 19.16
C LEU A 94 -29.05 0.26 19.65
N LYS A 95 -29.93 -0.28 18.81
CA LYS A 95 -31.31 -0.62 19.19
C LYS A 95 -31.48 -2.12 19.44
N SER A 96 -31.60 -2.45 20.74
CA SER A 96 -31.97 -3.76 21.33
C SER A 96 -30.85 -4.82 21.46
N GLU A 97 -31.15 -5.92 22.20
CA GLU A 97 -30.41 -7.15 22.62
C GLU A 97 -28.91 -7.28 22.30
N CYS A 98 -28.45 -6.86 21.14
CA CYS A 98 -27.04 -6.72 20.78
C CYS A 98 -26.30 -5.73 21.69
N TYR A 99 -26.89 -4.56 21.99
CA TYR A 99 -26.24 -3.54 22.82
C TYR A 99 -25.94 -4.06 24.24
N GLU A 100 -26.91 -4.67 24.91
CA GLU A 100 -26.74 -5.27 26.24
C GLU A 100 -25.67 -6.38 26.25
N LYS A 101 -25.56 -7.16 25.16
CA LYS A 101 -24.53 -8.19 25.02
C LYS A 101 -23.13 -7.59 24.89
N LEU A 102 -22.99 -6.52 24.12
CA LEU A 102 -21.73 -5.82 23.91
C LEU A 102 -21.27 -5.11 25.20
N GLU A 103 -22.18 -4.51 25.96
CA GLU A 103 -21.88 -3.95 27.28
C GLU A 103 -21.45 -5.03 28.29
N ARG A 104 -22.12 -6.19 28.32
CA ARG A 104 -21.69 -7.33 29.16
C ARG A 104 -20.31 -7.86 28.78
N GLN A 105 -19.89 -7.69 27.53
CA GLN A 105 -18.55 -8.01 27.04
C GLN A 105 -17.52 -6.90 27.34
N GLY A 106 -17.93 -5.81 28.03
CA GLY A 106 -17.04 -4.74 28.45
C GLY A 106 -16.78 -3.68 27.39
N MET A 107 -17.57 -3.62 26.32
CA MET A 107 -17.45 -2.57 25.31
C MET A 107 -18.17 -1.29 25.74
N SER A 108 -17.52 -0.14 25.56
CA SER A 108 -18.14 1.16 25.80
C SER A 108 -19.02 1.58 24.64
N SER A 109 -20.01 2.45 24.89
CA SER A 109 -20.93 2.98 23.87
C SER A 109 -20.22 3.57 22.65
N ASN A 110 -19.14 4.32 22.87
CA ASN A 110 -18.31 4.92 21.81
C ASN A 110 -17.70 3.86 20.87
N ILE A 111 -17.27 2.71 21.42
CA ILE A 111 -16.73 1.61 20.61
C ILE A 111 -17.86 0.91 19.85
N ILE A 112 -19.03 0.72 20.49
CA ILE A 112 -20.18 0.07 19.88
C ILE A 112 -20.69 0.83 18.64
N GLU A 113 -20.72 2.16 18.70
CA GLU A 113 -21.06 3.00 17.54
C GLU A 113 -20.09 2.81 16.37
N LYS A 114 -18.81 2.58 16.67
CA LYS A 114 -17.75 2.40 15.67
C LYS A 114 -17.64 0.95 15.16
N LEU A 115 -18.23 -0.03 15.84
CA LEU A 115 -18.14 -1.46 15.48
C LEU A 115 -18.44 -1.76 14.01
N PRO A 116 -19.52 -1.24 13.38
CA PRO A 116 -19.81 -1.54 11.98
C PRO A 116 -18.66 -1.12 11.04
N SER A 117 -18.03 0.01 11.33
CA SER A 117 -16.87 0.50 10.57
C SER A 117 -15.62 -0.33 10.86
N ILE A 118 -15.43 -0.77 12.11
CA ILE A 118 -14.32 -1.64 12.51
C ILE A 118 -14.40 -2.99 11.79
N TYR A 119 -15.56 -3.66 11.78
CA TYR A 119 -15.74 -4.92 11.04
C TYR A 119 -15.51 -4.74 9.54
N ARG A 120 -15.98 -3.64 8.96
CA ARG A 120 -15.80 -3.36 7.53
C ARG A 120 -14.33 -3.20 7.18
N ASN A 121 -13.62 -2.37 7.94
CA ASN A 121 -12.18 -2.17 7.79
C ASN A 121 -11.42 -3.50 7.96
N MET A 122 -11.78 -4.32 8.95
CA MET A 122 -11.18 -5.65 9.15
C MET A 122 -11.39 -6.54 7.91
N TYR A 123 -12.61 -6.61 7.37
CA TYR A 123 -12.87 -7.41 6.17
C TYR A 123 -12.14 -6.86 4.94
N ASP A 124 -12.01 -5.54 4.81
CA ASP A 124 -11.28 -4.91 3.71
C ASP A 124 -9.77 -5.19 3.80
N ILE A 125 -9.19 -5.18 5.01
CA ILE A 125 -7.80 -5.58 5.27
C ILE A 125 -7.61 -7.07 4.91
N GLN A 126 -8.52 -7.94 5.34
CA GLN A 126 -8.46 -9.38 5.03
C GLN A 126 -8.58 -9.66 3.52
N ASN A 127 -9.45 -8.95 2.81
CA ASN A 127 -9.62 -9.09 1.36
C ASN A 127 -8.45 -8.49 0.58
N GLY A 128 -7.89 -7.37 1.04
CA GLY A 128 -6.65 -6.79 0.50
C GLY A 128 -5.47 -7.76 0.58
N ASN A 129 -5.40 -8.55 1.67
CA ASN A 129 -4.40 -9.61 1.85
C ASN A 129 -4.73 -10.93 1.12
N ARG A 130 -5.96 -11.13 0.64
CA ARG A 130 -6.35 -12.32 -0.16
C ARG A 130 -6.13 -12.12 -1.66
N ASN A 131 -6.27 -10.90 -2.16
CA ASN A 131 -5.98 -10.58 -3.57
C ASN A 131 -4.49 -10.69 -3.93
N THR A 132 -3.62 -11.00 -2.97
CA THR A 132 -2.19 -11.23 -3.19
C THR A 132 -1.79 -12.71 -3.35
N TYR A 133 -2.69 -13.67 -3.14
CA TYR A 133 -2.31 -15.10 -3.14
C TYR A 133 -3.20 -16.10 -3.91
N ASP A 134 -4.36 -15.70 -4.46
CA ASP A 134 -5.22 -16.64 -5.21
C ASP A 134 -5.52 -16.12 -6.63
N ILE A 135 -4.55 -16.27 -7.55
CA ILE A 135 -4.85 -16.47 -8.98
C ILE A 135 -4.64 -17.94 -9.25
N GLU A 136 -5.64 -18.75 -8.94
CA GLU A 136 -5.90 -19.97 -9.68
C GLU A 136 -7.34 -20.44 -9.40
N ASP A 137 -8.05 -20.71 -10.50
CA ASP A 137 -9.23 -21.54 -10.60
C ASP A 137 -10.62 -20.96 -10.29
N ALA A 138 -11.26 -20.42 -11.34
CA ALA A 138 -12.68 -20.64 -11.61
C ALA A 138 -13.02 -20.31 -13.06
N ARG A 139 -12.79 -21.27 -13.96
CA ARG A 139 -13.56 -21.36 -15.23
C ARG A 139 -14.94 -21.94 -14.94
N SER A 140 -15.93 -21.49 -15.73
CA SER A 140 -17.34 -21.91 -15.85
C SER A 140 -18.29 -21.27 -14.82
N SER A 141 -19.42 -20.64 -15.16
CA SER A 141 -20.31 -20.77 -16.33
C SER A 141 -21.29 -19.55 -16.42
N PRO A 142 -22.14 -19.44 -17.47
CA PRO A 142 -22.55 -18.17 -18.08
C PRO A 142 -23.95 -17.68 -17.67
N CYS A 143 -24.16 -16.37 -17.68
CA CYS A 143 -25.50 -15.81 -17.92
C CYS A 143 -25.44 -14.61 -18.86
N LYS A 144 -26.09 -14.80 -20.01
CA LYS A 144 -26.42 -13.82 -21.03
C LYS A 144 -27.27 -12.71 -20.43
N GLU A 145 -27.01 -11.46 -20.78
CA GLU A 145 -28.02 -10.58 -21.39
C GLU A 145 -27.42 -9.31 -22.03
N ARG A 146 -27.68 -9.24 -23.35
CA ARG A 146 -27.98 -8.08 -24.21
C ARG A 146 -26.97 -6.92 -24.33
N LYS A 147 -26.26 -7.00 -25.45
CA LYS A 147 -25.66 -5.93 -26.26
C LYS A 147 -26.44 -4.61 -26.20
N HIS A 148 -25.75 -3.55 -25.79
CA HIS A 148 -25.80 -2.28 -26.50
C HIS A 148 -24.37 -1.88 -26.84
N SER A 149 -24.14 -1.71 -28.14
CA SER A 149 -22.86 -1.37 -28.73
C SER A 149 -22.40 0.02 -28.30
N SER A 150 -21.22 0.10 -27.70
CA SER A 150 -20.29 1.20 -27.95
C SER A 150 -18.88 0.68 -27.67
N SER A 151 -18.05 0.79 -28.69
CA SER A 151 -16.70 0.27 -28.81
C SER A 151 -15.78 0.92 -27.79
N GLN A 152 -15.16 0.11 -26.92
CA GLN A 152 -13.79 0.33 -26.47
C GLN A 152 -13.29 -0.95 -25.80
N GLU A 153 -12.47 -1.68 -26.54
CA GLU A 153 -11.64 -2.76 -26.04
C GLU A 153 -10.67 -2.17 -25.02
N SER A 154 -10.92 -2.39 -23.72
CA SER A 154 -9.98 -2.09 -22.67
C SER A 154 -8.89 -3.16 -22.64
N SER A 155 -7.90 -2.98 -23.51
CA SER A 155 -6.56 -3.49 -23.26
C SER A 155 -6.06 -2.87 -21.95
N THR A 156 -5.77 -3.72 -20.97
CA THR A 156 -5.24 -3.40 -19.65
C THR A 156 -3.78 -2.91 -19.70
N THR A 157 -3.41 -2.14 -20.72
CA THR A 157 -2.04 -1.66 -20.96
C THR A 157 -1.84 -0.18 -20.65
N ASN A 158 -2.91 0.59 -20.39
CA ASN A 158 -2.82 2.05 -20.41
C ASN A 158 -2.74 2.75 -19.04
N ASP A 159 -2.99 2.09 -17.91
CA ASP A 159 -3.06 2.78 -16.60
C ASP A 159 -1.69 3.38 -16.19
N ASP A 160 -0.60 2.61 -16.39
CA ASP A 160 0.78 3.06 -16.14
C ASP A 160 1.23 4.24 -17.03
N GLU A 161 0.64 4.42 -18.22
CA GLU A 161 0.97 5.54 -19.11
C GLU A 161 0.19 6.82 -18.79
N LEU A 162 -1.00 6.69 -18.20
CA LEU A 162 -1.84 7.80 -17.76
C LEU A 162 -1.27 8.48 -16.50
N GLU A 163 -0.55 7.73 -15.67
CA GLU A 163 0.07 8.23 -14.43
C GLU A 163 1.49 8.81 -14.61
N GLN A 164 1.99 8.92 -15.84
CA GLN A 164 3.30 9.53 -16.11
C GLN A 164 3.24 11.05 -16.24
N ILE A 165 4.36 11.70 -15.89
CA ILE A 165 4.57 13.12 -16.19
C ILE A 165 4.89 13.30 -17.68
N CYS A 166 4.26 14.28 -18.30
CA CYS A 166 4.43 14.61 -19.71
C CYS A 166 5.82 15.20 -19.97
N LEU A 167 6.70 14.42 -20.61
CA LEU A 167 8.05 14.83 -21.00
C LEU A 167 8.06 16.11 -21.88
N TYR A 168 7.08 16.26 -22.78
CA TYR A 168 7.00 17.43 -23.66
C TYR A 168 6.63 18.71 -22.92
N HIS A 169 5.76 18.61 -21.91
CA HIS A 169 5.44 19.73 -21.03
C HIS A 169 6.64 20.09 -20.14
N LEU A 170 7.36 19.08 -19.63
CA LEU A 170 8.50 19.28 -18.76
C LEU A 170 9.67 19.97 -19.50
N TYR A 171 9.94 19.62 -20.76
CA TYR A 171 11.02 20.22 -21.53
C TYR A 171 10.61 21.56 -22.18
N ARG A 172 9.41 21.65 -22.77
CA ARG A 172 8.94 22.85 -23.49
C ARG A 172 7.47 23.15 -23.17
N SER A 173 6.59 22.98 -24.14
CA SER A 173 5.16 23.18 -24.05
C SER A 173 4.49 22.05 -24.81
N CYS A 174 3.64 21.29 -24.11
CA CYS A 174 2.89 20.20 -24.71
C CYS A 174 1.85 20.76 -25.68
N GLY A 175 1.92 20.40 -26.97
CA GLY A 175 0.96 20.83 -27.99
C GLY A 175 -0.49 20.40 -27.71
N PHE A 176 -0.68 19.39 -26.87
CA PHE A 176 -1.99 18.89 -26.47
C PHE A 176 -2.62 19.67 -25.30
N LYS A 177 -1.85 20.52 -24.57
CA LYS A 177 -2.32 21.32 -23.43
C LYS A 177 -3.24 20.50 -22.50
N GLU A 178 -4.45 20.97 -22.23
CA GLU A 178 -5.45 20.33 -21.36
C GLU A 178 -6.00 18.99 -21.89
N LYS A 179 -5.74 18.64 -23.16
CA LYS A 179 -6.12 17.34 -23.74
C LYS A 179 -5.02 16.29 -23.60
N CYS A 180 -3.92 16.60 -22.92
CA CYS A 180 -2.86 15.64 -22.70
C CYS A 180 -3.31 14.60 -21.67
N ILE A 181 -3.21 13.33 -22.03
CA ILE A 181 -3.50 12.21 -21.12
C ILE A 181 -2.49 12.08 -19.98
N LYS A 182 -1.33 12.74 -20.10
CA LYS A 182 -0.23 12.70 -19.13
C LYS A 182 -0.28 13.93 -18.22
N THR A 183 0.20 13.76 -16.99
CA THR A 183 0.21 14.85 -16.02
C THR A 183 1.21 15.93 -16.41
N HIS A 184 0.76 17.19 -16.46
CA HIS A 184 1.61 18.35 -16.66
C HIS A 184 2.19 18.80 -15.31
N PHE A 185 3.51 18.74 -15.17
CA PHE A 185 4.22 19.16 -13.97
C PHE A 185 5.61 19.69 -14.32
N HIS A 186 6.15 20.61 -13.50
CA HIS A 186 7.41 21.31 -13.77
C HIS A 186 8.66 20.57 -13.26
N LEU A 187 8.51 19.41 -12.62
CA LEU A 187 9.61 18.52 -12.19
C LEU A 187 9.42 17.10 -12.77
N PRO A 188 10.50 16.31 -12.90
CA PRO A 188 10.44 14.93 -13.38
C PRO A 188 9.81 13.95 -12.37
N TYR A 189 9.48 14.44 -11.17
CA TYR A 189 8.76 13.73 -10.12
C TYR A 189 7.68 14.62 -9.52
N ARG A 190 6.60 14.01 -9.03
CA ARG A 190 5.52 14.69 -8.29
C ARG A 190 5.06 13.83 -7.14
N TRP A 191 5.12 14.37 -5.93
CA TRP A 191 4.69 13.67 -4.72
C TRP A 191 3.30 14.13 -4.31
N GLN A 192 2.41 13.16 -4.10
CA GLN A 192 1.02 13.42 -3.74
C GLN A 192 0.58 12.53 -2.58
N ILE A 193 -0.33 13.06 -1.76
CA ILE A 193 -0.97 12.35 -0.67
C ILE A 193 -2.48 12.23 -0.94
N SER A 194 -3.03 11.07 -0.63
CA SER A 194 -4.45 10.78 -0.80
C SER A 194 -5.22 11.18 0.45
N ASP A 195 -6.28 11.97 0.25
CA ASP A 195 -7.27 12.34 1.27
C ASP A 195 -8.50 11.41 1.20
N GLY A 196 -8.32 10.17 0.76
CA GLY A 196 -9.38 9.17 0.56
C GLY A 196 -10.14 9.29 -0.77
N ASN A 197 -10.37 10.51 -1.25
CA ASN A 197 -11.09 10.75 -2.51
C ASN A 197 -10.26 11.47 -3.57
N THR A 198 -9.29 12.29 -3.16
CA THR A 198 -8.48 13.10 -4.07
C THR A 198 -6.99 13.04 -3.71
N TRP A 199 -6.14 13.31 -4.70
CA TRP A 199 -4.70 13.42 -4.53
C TRP A 199 -4.31 14.90 -4.42
N LYS A 200 -3.64 15.24 -3.31
CA LYS A 200 -3.14 16.59 -3.03
C LYS A 200 -1.62 16.61 -3.10
N ASP A 201 -1.06 17.70 -3.57
CA ASP A 201 0.38 17.87 -3.72
C ASP A 201 1.06 18.17 -2.38
N LEU A 202 2.31 17.73 -2.25
CA LEU A 202 3.18 18.07 -1.12
C LEU A 202 4.06 19.28 -1.48
N LYS A 203 4.30 20.21 -0.56
CA LYS A 203 5.11 21.41 -0.83
C LYS A 203 6.61 21.12 -0.87
N ASN A 204 7.11 20.28 0.05
CA ASN A 204 8.53 19.95 0.14
C ASN A 204 8.92 18.74 -0.73
N MET A 205 8.47 18.72 -2.00
CA MET A 205 8.72 17.59 -2.91
C MET A 205 10.20 17.31 -3.14
N GLU A 206 11.04 18.33 -3.22
CA GLU A 206 12.48 18.15 -3.47
C GLU A 206 13.18 17.49 -2.29
N GLU A 207 12.83 17.87 -1.06
CA GLU A 207 13.38 17.26 0.15
C GLU A 207 12.93 15.80 0.27
N ILE A 208 11.66 15.52 -0.02
CA ILE A 208 11.11 14.17 -0.04
C ILE A 208 11.79 13.32 -1.11
N GLU A 209 11.95 13.85 -2.33
CA GLU A 209 12.62 13.15 -3.42
C GLU A 209 14.08 12.87 -3.07
N LYS A 210 14.81 13.88 -2.56
CA LYS A 210 16.21 13.71 -2.15
C LYS A 210 16.36 12.63 -1.09
N ALA A 211 15.45 12.60 -0.11
CA ALA A 211 15.43 11.55 0.90
C ALA A 211 15.07 10.18 0.30
N TYR A 212 14.12 10.13 -0.64
CA TYR A 212 13.72 8.89 -1.31
C TYR A 212 14.86 8.30 -2.13
N CYS A 213 15.63 9.12 -2.86
CA CYS A 213 16.76 8.69 -3.68
C CYS A 213 17.84 7.92 -2.90
N ASP A 214 18.00 8.19 -1.60
CA ASP A 214 18.94 7.46 -0.75
C ASP A 214 18.33 6.12 -0.27
N PRO A 215 18.94 4.97 -0.60
CA PRO A 215 18.42 3.68 -0.19
C PRO A 215 18.51 3.42 1.33
N ASN A 216 19.33 4.17 2.08
CA ASN A 216 19.40 4.09 3.54
C ASN A 216 18.16 4.70 4.21
N ASN A 217 17.51 5.64 3.53
CA ASN A 217 16.33 6.28 4.06
C ASN A 217 15.11 5.39 3.80
N ALA A 218 14.54 4.88 4.89
CA ALA A 218 13.28 4.16 4.87
C ALA A 218 12.05 5.09 4.97
N ARG A 219 12.26 6.31 5.47
CA ARG A 219 11.22 7.28 5.77
C ARG A 219 11.71 8.72 5.69
N PHE A 220 10.75 9.64 5.54
CA PHE A 220 10.96 11.06 5.60
C PHE A 220 10.01 11.69 6.63
N ASN A 221 10.55 12.48 7.55
CA ASN A 221 9.75 13.19 8.54
C ASN A 221 9.45 14.61 8.06
N ASN A 222 8.39 15.23 8.57
CA ASN A 222 8.02 16.61 8.28
C ASN A 222 7.63 16.88 6.81
N GLY A 223 6.82 16.00 6.21
CA GLY A 223 6.17 16.34 4.94
C GLY A 223 5.22 17.53 5.14
N VAL A 224 5.09 18.43 4.17
CA VAL A 224 4.18 19.59 4.29
C VAL A 224 3.19 19.54 3.15
N THR A 225 1.88 19.57 3.46
CA THR A 225 0.84 19.67 2.44
C THR A 225 0.66 21.11 1.95
N GLU A 226 -0.04 21.30 0.84
CA GLU A 226 -0.41 22.65 0.37
C GLU A 226 -1.16 23.47 1.43
N SER A 227 -1.98 22.81 2.27
CA SER A 227 -2.69 23.42 3.40
C SER A 227 -1.80 23.75 4.61
N HIS A 228 -0.47 23.68 4.47
CA HIS A 228 0.52 23.88 5.54
C HIS A 228 0.38 22.88 6.71
N SER A 229 -0.31 21.76 6.48
CA SER A 229 -0.43 20.70 7.47
C SER A 229 0.85 19.87 7.46
N VAL A 230 1.45 19.68 8.64
CA VAL A 230 2.68 18.89 8.80
C VAL A 230 2.31 17.41 8.89
N LEU A 231 2.86 16.64 7.98
CA LEU A 231 2.82 15.19 7.94
C LEU A 231 3.94 14.64 8.81
N SER A 232 3.57 13.80 9.78
CA SER A 232 4.50 13.27 10.78
C SER A 232 5.60 12.41 10.16
N CYS A 233 5.27 11.53 9.22
CA CYS A 233 6.24 10.61 8.61
C CYS A 233 5.69 9.98 7.32
N ILE A 234 6.43 10.09 6.22
CA ILE A 234 6.21 9.38 4.96
C ILE A 234 7.09 8.13 4.97
N CYS A 235 6.49 6.94 4.87
CA CYS A 235 7.20 5.67 4.75
C CYS A 235 7.40 5.30 3.28
N PHE A 236 8.65 5.17 2.84
CA PHE A 236 8.99 4.88 1.44
C PHE A 236 8.80 3.42 1.04
N LEU A 237 8.77 2.50 2.01
CA LEU A 237 8.55 1.07 1.73
C LEU A 237 7.09 0.82 1.35
N ASN A 238 6.16 1.38 2.11
CA ASN A 238 4.73 1.13 1.96
C ASN A 238 4.02 2.23 1.20
N MET A 239 4.73 3.31 0.84
CA MET A 239 4.17 4.50 0.19
C MET A 239 2.95 5.04 0.95
N CYS A 240 3.09 5.25 2.27
CA CYS A 240 2.03 5.71 3.17
C CYS A 240 2.54 6.77 4.14
N CYS A 241 1.65 7.66 4.58
CA CYS A 241 1.86 8.59 5.68
C CYS A 241 0.70 8.45 6.68
N GLY A 242 0.94 7.76 7.80
CA GLY A 242 -0.14 7.35 8.71
C GLY A 242 -1.14 6.45 7.97
N PHE A 243 -2.42 6.86 7.94
CA PHE A 243 -3.48 6.15 7.20
C PHE A 243 -3.62 6.61 5.74
N ALA A 244 -2.96 7.70 5.35
CA ALA A 244 -3.06 8.25 4.01
C ALA A 244 -2.08 7.56 3.07
N LYS A 245 -2.54 7.20 1.87
CA LYS A 245 -1.66 6.69 0.81
C LYS A 245 -0.86 7.85 0.22
N VAL A 246 0.40 7.60 -0.08
CA VAL A 246 1.30 8.53 -0.77
C VAL A 246 1.63 7.91 -2.12
N ARG A 247 1.78 8.73 -3.16
CA ARG A 247 2.28 8.27 -4.45
C ARG A 247 3.31 9.24 -5.02
N ARG A 248 4.21 8.67 -5.81
CA ARG A 248 5.20 9.40 -6.61
C ARG A 248 4.89 9.16 -8.08
N LEU A 249 4.52 10.21 -8.79
CA LEU A 249 4.47 10.19 -10.26
C LEU A 249 5.86 10.48 -10.80
N SER A 250 6.22 9.85 -11.91
CA SER A 250 7.53 10.03 -12.55
C SER A 250 7.39 10.24 -14.05
N THR A 251 8.45 10.77 -14.65
CA THR A 251 8.61 10.69 -16.11
C THR A 251 8.86 9.24 -16.53
N ALA A 252 8.79 8.98 -17.84
CA ALA A 252 9.11 7.67 -18.39
C ALA A 252 10.55 7.25 -18.00
N SER A 253 10.75 5.94 -17.79
CA SER A 253 12.06 5.38 -17.45
C SER A 253 13.06 5.62 -18.58
N SER A 254 14.29 6.02 -18.26
CA SER A 254 15.35 6.35 -19.22
C SER A 254 15.59 5.23 -20.24
N VAL A 255 15.51 3.96 -19.80
CA VAL A 255 15.74 2.79 -20.66
C VAL A 255 14.66 2.57 -21.74
N THR A 256 13.50 3.23 -21.62
CA THR A 256 12.38 3.08 -22.56
C THR A 256 12.35 4.16 -23.64
N LYS A 257 13.14 5.23 -23.48
CA LYS A 257 13.15 6.38 -24.38
C LYS A 257 14.55 6.60 -24.95
N PRO A 258 14.66 7.14 -26.17
CA PRO A 258 15.96 7.45 -26.73
C PRO A 258 16.71 8.54 -25.91
N PRO A 259 18.05 8.64 -26.06
CA PRO A 259 18.89 9.53 -25.24
C PRO A 259 18.57 11.03 -25.33
N HIS A 260 17.85 11.46 -26.36
CA HIS A 260 17.44 12.87 -26.51
C HIS A 260 16.33 13.28 -25.53
N PHE A 261 15.74 12.34 -24.78
CA PHE A 261 14.82 12.64 -23.68
C PHE A 261 15.59 12.76 -22.35
N ILE A 262 16.22 13.91 -22.13
CA ILE A 262 17.18 14.15 -21.04
C ILE A 262 16.52 14.15 -19.64
N LEU A 263 15.23 14.50 -19.55
CA LEU A 263 14.49 14.56 -18.27
C LEU A 263 13.69 13.27 -17.96
N THR A 264 14.14 12.14 -18.51
CA THR A 264 13.62 10.82 -18.16
C THR A 264 14.10 10.39 -16.78
N THR A 265 13.34 9.53 -16.11
CA THR A 265 13.73 9.07 -14.77
C THR A 265 14.77 7.97 -14.92
N GLU A 266 15.99 8.24 -14.47
CA GLU A 266 17.07 7.26 -14.36
C GLU A 266 16.88 6.46 -13.06
N TRP A 267 16.73 5.14 -13.18
CA TRP A 267 16.53 4.23 -12.04
C TRP A 267 17.81 3.49 -11.72
N ILE A 268 18.25 3.60 -10.47
CA ILE A 268 19.44 2.96 -9.95
C ILE A 268 19.02 1.79 -9.05
N TRP A 269 19.67 0.66 -9.24
CA TRP A 269 19.44 -0.54 -8.46
C TRP A 269 20.59 -0.76 -7.48
N TYR A 270 20.22 -1.12 -6.25
CA TYR A 270 21.12 -1.36 -5.15
C TYR A 270 20.91 -2.74 -4.53
N TRP A 271 21.97 -3.30 -3.96
CA TRP A 271 21.93 -4.49 -3.12
C TRP A 271 22.57 -4.24 -1.78
N LYS A 272 22.07 -4.92 -0.74
CA LYS A 272 22.59 -4.78 0.62
C LYS A 272 23.71 -5.78 0.86
N ASP A 273 24.90 -5.28 1.20
CA ASP A 273 26.08 -6.11 1.46
C ASP A 273 26.09 -6.76 2.86
N GLU A 274 27.11 -7.57 3.14
CA GLU A 274 27.29 -8.21 4.45
C GLU A 274 27.44 -7.22 5.62
N TYR A 275 27.90 -6.00 5.35
CA TYR A 275 28.03 -4.93 6.34
C TYR A 275 26.75 -4.10 6.48
N GLY A 276 25.73 -4.40 5.68
CA GLY A 276 24.47 -3.71 5.67
C GLY A 276 24.49 -2.40 4.89
N LEU A 277 25.50 -2.15 4.06
CA LEU A 277 25.61 -1.00 3.18
C LEU A 277 24.94 -1.29 1.84
N TRP A 278 24.36 -0.26 1.24
CA TRP A 278 23.77 -0.36 -0.10
C TRP A 278 24.83 -0.11 -1.15
N ARG A 279 25.03 -1.09 -2.04
CA ARG A 279 25.98 -1.03 -3.15
C ARG A 279 25.22 -1.00 -4.47
N GLU A 280 25.68 -0.19 -5.40
CA GLU A 280 25.07 -0.03 -6.72
C GLU A 280 25.44 -1.19 -7.64
N TYR A 281 24.48 -1.68 -8.42
CA TYR A 281 24.76 -2.69 -9.44
C TYR A 281 25.52 -2.09 -10.63
N GLY A 282 26.58 -2.79 -11.06
CA GLY A 282 27.41 -2.42 -12.21
C GLY A 282 28.64 -1.57 -11.87
N LYS A 283 28.85 -1.21 -10.60
CA LYS A 283 30.09 -0.58 -10.13
C LYS A 283 31.02 -1.61 -9.50
N GLU A 284 32.31 -1.48 -9.78
CA GLU A 284 33.36 -2.21 -9.07
C GLU A 284 33.59 -1.54 -7.71
N ASP A 285 33.73 -2.36 -6.68
CA ASP A 285 34.10 -1.96 -5.32
C ASP A 285 35.36 -2.73 -4.93
N ASP A 286 36.19 -2.18 -4.05
CA ASP A 286 37.47 -2.78 -3.67
C ASP A 286 37.29 -4.19 -3.07
N ASP A 287 36.14 -4.44 -2.42
CA ASP A 287 35.80 -5.71 -1.77
C ASP A 287 34.92 -6.65 -2.62
N HIS A 288 34.32 -6.17 -3.71
CA HIS A 288 33.30 -6.92 -4.47
C HIS A 288 33.49 -6.80 -5.98
N ALA A 289 33.59 -7.95 -6.66
CA ALA A 289 33.62 -7.98 -8.12
C ALA A 289 32.33 -7.39 -8.72
N ALA A 290 32.47 -6.58 -9.78
CA ALA A 290 31.32 -6.03 -10.48
C ALA A 290 30.37 -7.13 -10.97
N ALA A 291 29.07 -6.83 -10.83
CA ALA A 291 28.04 -7.62 -11.46
C ALA A 291 28.13 -7.49 -12.99
N THR A 292 27.83 -8.57 -13.71
CA THR A 292 27.73 -8.55 -15.18
C THR A 292 26.54 -7.74 -15.69
N VAL A 293 25.67 -7.28 -14.79
CA VAL A 293 24.45 -6.51 -15.09
C VAL A 293 24.57 -5.11 -14.50
N SER A 294 24.21 -4.12 -15.30
CA SER A 294 24.10 -2.73 -14.87
C SER A 294 22.71 -2.42 -14.33
N SER A 295 22.55 -1.28 -13.65
CA SER A 295 21.23 -0.78 -13.24
C SER A 295 20.26 -0.64 -14.44
N ASP A 296 20.76 -0.26 -15.61
CA ASP A 296 19.97 -0.16 -16.85
C ASP A 296 19.45 -1.52 -17.32
N ASP A 297 20.29 -2.56 -17.25
CA ASP A 297 19.89 -3.92 -17.66
C ASP A 297 18.83 -4.48 -16.70
N LEU A 298 18.98 -4.22 -15.40
CA LEU A 298 18.00 -4.57 -14.37
C LEU A 298 16.67 -3.84 -14.59
N GLU A 299 16.71 -2.54 -14.90
CA GLU A 299 15.50 -1.76 -15.16
C GLU A 299 14.78 -2.21 -16.44
N LYS A 300 15.51 -2.54 -17.52
CA LYS A 300 14.92 -3.12 -18.73
C LYS A 300 14.21 -4.44 -18.42
N ALA A 301 14.86 -5.32 -17.65
CA ALA A 301 14.28 -6.59 -17.24
C ALA A 301 13.05 -6.41 -16.31
N TYR A 302 13.08 -5.41 -15.43
CA TYR A 302 11.97 -5.09 -14.54
C TYR A 302 10.74 -4.59 -15.30
N ILE A 303 10.93 -3.72 -16.30
CA ILE A 303 9.84 -3.18 -17.13
C ILE A 303 9.31 -4.23 -18.10
N ALA A 304 10.17 -5.13 -18.60
CA ALA A 304 9.76 -6.25 -19.42
C ALA A 304 8.94 -7.23 -18.57
N LYS A 305 7.62 -7.04 -18.50
CA LYS A 305 6.61 -7.78 -17.71
C LYS A 305 6.60 -9.32 -17.90
N GLY A 306 7.59 -9.91 -18.60
CA GLY A 306 7.71 -11.33 -18.93
C GLY A 306 8.61 -12.17 -18.03
N SER A 307 9.42 -11.59 -17.12
CA SER A 307 10.31 -12.39 -16.26
C SER A 307 10.46 -11.80 -14.84
N PRO A 308 9.79 -12.37 -13.82
CA PRO A 308 9.91 -11.88 -12.43
C PRO A 308 11.28 -12.16 -11.81
N LYS A 309 12.13 -12.91 -12.51
CA LYS A 309 13.45 -13.34 -12.08
C LYS A 309 14.49 -13.08 -13.16
N LEU A 310 15.68 -12.67 -12.76
CA LEU A 310 16.83 -12.45 -13.64
C LEU A 310 18.07 -13.12 -13.06
N ASN A 311 18.77 -13.92 -13.86
CA ASN A 311 20.03 -14.54 -13.44
C ASN A 311 21.23 -13.76 -13.97
N PHE A 312 22.23 -13.57 -13.13
CA PHE A 312 23.47 -12.88 -13.49
C PHE A 312 24.67 -13.42 -12.72
N LYS A 313 25.88 -13.01 -13.11
CA LYS A 313 27.13 -13.40 -12.44
C LYS A 313 27.79 -12.19 -11.82
N ALA A 314 28.47 -12.38 -10.70
CA ALA A 314 29.41 -11.40 -10.15
C ALA A 314 30.66 -12.15 -9.67
N GLY A 315 31.78 -11.92 -10.37
CA GLY A 315 32.99 -12.73 -10.23
C GLY A 315 32.71 -14.22 -10.48
N ARG A 316 33.00 -15.05 -9.48
CA ARG A 316 32.82 -16.53 -9.53
C ARG A 316 31.46 -17.04 -9.06
N HIS A 317 30.54 -16.14 -8.70
CA HIS A 317 29.26 -16.49 -8.10
C HIS A 317 28.11 -16.18 -9.06
N GLU A 318 27.12 -17.08 -9.07
CA GLU A 318 25.88 -16.91 -9.83
C GLU A 318 24.74 -16.53 -8.89
N TYR A 319 23.95 -15.55 -9.31
CA TYR A 319 22.87 -14.99 -8.54
C TYR A 319 21.57 -14.98 -9.33
N GLU A 320 20.46 -15.22 -8.64
CA GLU A 320 19.10 -15.01 -9.11
C GLU A 320 18.52 -13.78 -8.40
N LEU A 321 18.04 -12.82 -9.17
CA LEU A 321 17.37 -11.62 -8.68
C LEU A 321 15.87 -11.79 -8.85
N ASN A 322 15.11 -11.65 -7.76
CA ASN A 322 13.66 -11.71 -7.77
C ASN A 322 13.09 -10.31 -7.55
N PHE A 323 12.50 -9.75 -8.61
CA PHE A 323 11.95 -8.40 -8.60
C PHE A 323 10.71 -8.27 -7.72
N GLY A 324 9.87 -9.31 -7.64
CA GLY A 324 8.63 -9.29 -6.86
C GLY A 324 8.88 -9.34 -5.35
N ALA A 325 9.85 -10.16 -4.92
CA ALA A 325 10.25 -10.27 -3.52
C ALA A 325 11.28 -9.22 -3.10
N MET A 326 11.85 -8.45 -4.05
CA MET A 326 12.94 -7.50 -3.81
C MET A 326 14.12 -8.16 -3.07
N ILE A 327 14.54 -9.34 -3.54
CA ILE A 327 15.69 -10.08 -3.02
C ILE A 327 16.61 -10.59 -4.14
N GLN A 328 17.89 -10.70 -3.83
CA GLN A 328 18.90 -11.42 -4.61
C GLN A 328 19.27 -12.70 -3.85
N LYS A 329 19.37 -13.82 -4.56
CA LYS A 329 19.73 -15.13 -4.01
C LYS A 329 20.98 -15.66 -4.68
N ASN A 330 21.97 -16.08 -3.89
CA ASN A 330 23.13 -16.79 -4.41
C ASN A 330 22.75 -18.23 -4.71
N LEU A 331 22.95 -18.71 -5.94
CA LEU A 331 22.54 -20.05 -6.34
C LEU A 331 23.41 -21.16 -5.73
N ARG A 332 24.65 -20.85 -5.35
CA ARG A 332 25.60 -21.82 -4.78
C ARG A 332 25.43 -21.98 -3.27
N TYR A 333 25.27 -20.87 -2.55
CA TYR A 333 25.20 -20.86 -1.09
C TYR A 333 23.78 -20.64 -0.55
N THR A 334 22.81 -20.39 -1.42
CA THR A 334 21.41 -20.08 -1.09
C THR A 334 21.21 -18.86 -0.19
N THR A 335 22.25 -18.04 0.01
CA THR A 335 22.18 -16.81 0.80
C THR A 335 21.33 -15.76 0.10
N GLU A 336 20.47 -15.08 0.85
CA GLU A 336 19.57 -14.06 0.34
C GLU A 336 19.98 -12.66 0.82
N ARG A 337 19.93 -11.68 -0.06
CA ARG A 337 20.25 -10.27 0.18
C ARG A 337 19.10 -9.40 -0.30
N LYS A 338 18.84 -8.29 0.38
CA LYS A 338 17.80 -7.34 -0.02
C LYS A 338 18.29 -6.50 -1.20
N ILE A 339 17.39 -6.20 -2.12
CA ILE A 339 17.61 -5.24 -3.21
C ILE A 339 16.69 -4.04 -3.06
N CYS A 340 17.08 -2.93 -3.68
CA CYS A 340 16.37 -1.67 -3.61
C CYS A 340 16.47 -0.93 -4.94
N ARG A 341 15.35 -0.39 -5.40
CA ARG A 341 15.25 0.42 -6.62
C ARG A 341 14.98 1.87 -6.20
N ARG A 342 15.85 2.81 -6.62
CA ARG A 342 15.69 4.26 -6.33
C ARG A 342 15.97 5.11 -7.57
N PRO A 343 15.23 6.21 -7.77
CA PRO A 343 15.52 7.14 -8.85
C PRO A 343 16.77 7.95 -8.52
N LYS A 344 17.46 8.44 -9.55
CA LYS A 344 18.49 9.47 -9.39
C LYS A 344 17.84 10.81 -9.11
N PHE A 345 18.34 11.52 -8.10
CA PHE A 345 17.82 12.84 -7.74
C PHE A 345 18.13 13.86 -8.83
N VAL A 346 17.15 14.70 -9.15
CA VAL A 346 17.31 15.85 -10.05
C VAL A 346 16.72 17.07 -9.36
N SER A 347 17.53 18.10 -9.12
CA SER A 347 17.05 19.35 -8.52
C SER A 347 16.27 20.21 -9.50
N ARG A 348 15.42 21.13 -9.01
CA ARG A 348 14.77 22.13 -9.88
C ARG A 348 15.77 22.94 -10.70
N THR A 349 16.91 23.30 -10.11
CA THR A 349 17.97 24.04 -10.79
C THR A 349 18.52 23.24 -11.98
N GLU A 350 18.79 21.95 -11.80
CA GLU A 350 19.23 21.07 -12.90
C GLU A 350 18.19 20.93 -14.01
N VAL A 351 16.90 20.86 -13.65
CA VAL A 351 15.80 20.84 -14.64
C VAL A 351 15.78 22.14 -15.44
N GLU A 352 15.90 23.29 -14.78
CA GLU A 352 15.93 24.60 -15.42
C GLU A 352 17.14 24.76 -16.34
N GLU A 353 18.34 24.39 -15.88
CA GLU A 353 19.56 24.38 -16.70
C GLU A 353 19.39 23.50 -17.94
N THR A 354 18.83 22.30 -17.78
CA THR A 354 18.59 21.36 -18.88
C THR A 354 17.54 21.88 -19.87
N ARG A 355 16.59 22.72 -19.44
CA ARG A 355 15.62 23.39 -20.33
C ARG A 355 16.24 24.54 -21.11
N THR A 356 17.27 25.18 -20.57
CA THR A 356 17.99 26.28 -21.22
C THR A 356 19.08 25.84 -22.20
N ARG A 357 19.52 24.57 -22.10
CA ARG A 357 20.41 23.90 -23.06
C ARG A 357 19.62 23.39 -24.27
#